data_AF-A0A367XWW7-F1
#
_entry.id   AF-A0A367XWW7-F1
#
_cell.length_a   1.000
_cell.length_b   1.000
_cell.length_c   1.000
_cell.angle_alpha   90.00
_cell.angle_beta   90.00
_cell.angle_gamma   90.00
#
_symmetry.space_group_name_H-M   'P 1'
#
loop_
_entity.id
_entity.type
_entity.pdbx_description
1 polymer ?
#
loop_
_entity_poly.entity_id
_entity_poly.type
_entity_poly.pdbx_seq_one_letter_code
_entity_poly.pdbx_strand_id
1 'polypeptide(L)'
;MTTSNDLPDDVVDNIFKHLDFEEEKKCFMRPGKGELVKLDLLDGLKTLRIQFIDKEEEDVVFFCPATDSSKRYEGEMDTFDISHLTQLESFSTAYFSRGTSRPKWILPKSLFNLRVTWPTMISGDLSTMCPRLNYFSIVPINVRDRAPLDPSQYPPSLRLLYTEAAFYSCDDKSVTEKNPPADRERFKLPSGHARLSLRGKENNTSPVVLDFESSAMLNLRSLVISSVLNLVIIGDLPTSLTSLTLLKTKFDFEKLKYLPNLTELIVEFMPFTDSDDELTSFAYDLPESLKKLTLMCYNLSEVHIKCPNLFYLSLTSNVFKVLNKSNFIIPDSVTELDFGSNDITDIQVDFPAGLQSLSIGNTKIKSLCNLPEGLKILRLEDIGIGKYPGDFVFPVGLGYLGLSSNEITNDWLKQLNILDCTNLKLLSLEENTLNGLDPDLLPTSLTNLSISWCGITSFSGNFAKFDKLEILTMCDNKLTGFFEKQEGRNNHSLEMVFECSMSWDAS
;
A
#
# COMPACT_ATOMS: atom_id res chain seq x y z
N MET A 1 -1.66 16.63 -21.04
CA MET A 1 -1.32 17.37 -19.80
C MET A 1 -1.90 16.56 -18.64
N THR A 2 -1.10 15.64 -18.13
CA THR A 2 -1.50 14.64 -17.14
C THR A 2 -0.47 14.71 -16.01
N THR A 3 -0.88 15.30 -14.89
CA THR A 3 -0.16 15.23 -13.61
C THR A 3 -0.86 14.15 -12.79
N SER A 4 -0.30 12.94 -12.79
CA SER A 4 -0.64 11.89 -11.84
C SER A 4 0.61 11.69 -10.99
N ASN A 5 0.57 12.27 -9.79
CA ASN A 5 1.52 12.01 -8.71
C ASN A 5 0.68 11.41 -7.58
N ASP A 6 0.29 10.14 -7.73
CA ASP A 6 -0.31 9.35 -6.68
C ASP A 6 0.65 8.19 -6.40
N LEU A 7 1.37 8.28 -5.29
CA LEU A 7 2.19 7.18 -4.77
C LEU A 7 1.42 6.50 -3.63
N PRO A 8 1.30 5.16 -3.62
CA PRO A 8 0.72 4.39 -2.53
C PRO A 8 1.43 4.64 -1.18
N ASP A 9 0.73 4.47 -0.04
CA ASP A 9 1.26 4.77 1.30
C ASP A 9 2.43 3.85 1.73
N ASP A 10 2.52 2.65 1.14
CA ASP A 10 3.65 1.73 1.21
C ASP A 10 4.91 2.26 0.46
N VAL A 11 4.74 3.23 -0.45
CA VAL A 11 5.83 3.95 -1.09
C VAL A 11 6.35 5.12 -0.24
N VAL A 12 5.56 5.70 0.68
CA VAL A 12 6.07 6.74 1.59
C VAL A 12 7.07 6.16 2.60
N ASP A 13 6.87 4.91 3.03
CA ASP A 13 7.86 4.19 3.84
C ASP A 13 8.99 3.56 3.00
N ASN A 14 8.80 3.29 1.69
CA ASN A 14 9.84 2.76 0.79
C ASN A 14 10.71 3.83 0.08
N ILE A 15 10.24 5.07 -0.12
CA ILE A 15 11.06 6.18 -0.65
C ILE A 15 12.25 6.45 0.27
N PHE A 16 12.15 6.15 1.56
CA PHE A 16 13.26 6.28 2.50
C PHE A 16 14.11 5.02 2.67
N LYS A 17 13.75 3.88 2.04
CA LYS A 17 14.50 2.63 2.14
C LYS A 17 15.41 2.34 0.95
N HIS A 18 15.17 2.93 -0.23
CA HIS A 18 15.94 2.64 -1.46
C HIS A 18 16.47 3.91 -2.16
N LEU A 19 17.06 4.83 -1.40
CA LEU A 19 17.93 5.84 -1.98
C LEU A 19 19.38 5.37 -1.80
N ASP A 20 19.95 4.85 -2.89
CA ASP A 20 21.40 4.70 -3.03
C ASP A 20 22.00 6.11 -3.08
N PHE A 21 22.67 6.53 -2.02
CA PHE A 21 23.30 7.85 -1.92
C PHE A 21 24.82 7.70 -1.72
N GLU A 22 25.57 7.95 -2.79
CA GLU A 22 26.99 8.27 -2.70
C GLU A 22 27.14 9.74 -2.24
N GLU A 23 27.54 9.92 -0.97
CA GLU A 23 27.98 11.13 -0.26
C GLU A 23 27.14 11.50 0.99
N GLU A 24 27.14 10.63 2.00
CA GLU A 24 26.75 10.99 3.37
C GLU A 24 27.87 11.78 4.09
N LYS A 25 27.61 13.03 4.48
CA LYS A 25 28.43 13.70 5.51
C LYS A 25 27.83 13.46 6.89
N LYS A 26 28.40 12.50 7.62
CA LYS A 26 28.04 12.19 9.01
C LYS A 26 28.68 13.19 9.97
N CYS A 27 27.87 13.87 10.77
CA CYS A 27 28.35 14.70 11.87
C CYS A 27 27.76 14.20 13.19
N PHE A 28 28.62 13.94 14.17
CA PHE A 28 28.22 13.59 15.52
C PHE A 28 28.36 14.83 16.41
N MET A 29 27.24 15.30 16.98
CA MET A 29 27.28 16.28 18.06
C MET A 29 27.12 15.57 19.40
N ARG A 30 27.85 16.05 20.42
CA ARG A 30 27.62 15.67 21.82
C ARG A 30 26.77 16.77 22.47
N PRO A 31 25.46 16.57 22.69
CA PRO A 31 24.75 17.36 23.67
C PRO A 31 25.32 17.06 25.07
N GLY A 32 25.17 17.98 26.01
CA GLY A 32 25.58 17.75 27.39
C GLY A 32 24.92 16.49 27.97
N LYS A 33 25.73 15.61 28.54
CA LYS A 33 25.37 14.37 29.28
C LYS A 33 24.59 13.30 28.50
N GLY A 34 25.34 12.46 27.78
CA GLY A 34 25.03 11.02 27.67
C GLY A 34 24.49 10.50 26.33
N GLU A 35 23.91 11.33 25.48
CA GLU A 35 23.28 10.88 24.22
C GLU A 35 24.18 11.14 23.00
N LEU A 36 24.18 10.19 22.05
CA LEU A 36 24.75 10.39 20.72
C LEU A 36 23.65 10.87 19.77
N VAL A 37 23.86 12.04 19.18
CA VAL A 37 22.99 12.57 18.13
C VAL A 37 23.66 12.34 16.78
N LYS A 38 23.03 11.52 15.95
CA LYS A 38 23.40 11.38 14.53
C LYS A 38 22.69 12.48 13.74
N LEU A 39 23.49 13.31 13.06
CA LEU A 39 23.00 14.32 12.13
C LEU A 39 23.35 13.90 10.71
N ASP A 40 22.32 13.68 9.90
CA ASP A 40 22.45 13.39 8.48
C ASP A 40 21.99 14.63 7.71
N LEU A 41 22.93 15.28 7.02
CA LEU A 41 22.68 16.37 6.08
C LEU A 41 22.64 15.78 4.67
N LEU A 42 21.51 15.96 3.98
CA LEU A 42 21.28 15.44 2.65
C LEU A 42 20.96 16.58 1.67
N ASP A 43 21.20 16.35 0.38
CA ASP A 43 20.82 17.23 -0.74
C ASP A 43 21.29 18.68 -0.60
N GLY A 44 22.57 18.90 -0.28
CA GLY A 44 23.13 20.25 -0.23
C GLY A 44 22.51 21.15 0.86
N LEU A 45 22.21 20.59 2.04
CA LEU A 45 21.61 21.25 3.23
C LEU A 45 20.08 21.45 3.17
N LYS A 46 19.38 20.88 2.18
CA LYS A 46 17.92 20.99 2.09
C LYS A 46 17.16 20.08 3.04
N THR A 47 17.79 18.98 3.45
CA THR A 47 17.19 17.97 4.32
C THR A 47 18.08 17.74 5.53
N LEU A 48 17.49 17.81 6.72
CA LEU A 48 18.14 17.52 7.99
C LEU A 48 17.36 16.42 8.72
N ARG A 49 18.02 15.29 8.96
CA ARG A 49 17.51 14.21 9.81
C ARG A 49 18.33 14.11 11.08
N ILE A 50 17.63 14.08 12.21
CA ILE A 50 18.23 13.93 13.54
C ILE A 50 17.75 12.63 14.14
N GLN A 51 18.67 11.75 14.50
CA GLN A 51 18.37 10.50 15.19
C GLN A 51 19.12 10.45 16.52
N PHE A 52 18.38 10.16 17.60
CA PHE A 52 18.97 9.94 18.91
C PHE A 52 19.21 8.44 19.07
N ILE A 53 20.44 8.06 19.38
CA ILE A 53 20.84 6.67 19.53
C ILE A 53 20.98 6.36 21.02
N ASP A 54 20.21 5.38 21.49
CA ASP A 54 20.36 4.84 22.85
C ASP A 54 21.63 4.00 22.90
N LYS A 55 22.48 4.23 23.90
CA LYS A 55 23.75 3.50 24.06
C LYS A 55 23.49 2.10 24.62
N GLU A 56 23.06 1.15 23.79
CA GLU A 56 23.06 -0.29 24.16
C GLU A 56 23.63 -1.24 23.09
N GLU A 57 24.12 -0.76 21.94
CA GLU A 57 24.93 -1.58 21.02
C GLU A 57 26.41 -1.11 21.06
N GLU A 58 27.30 -1.99 21.52
CA GLU A 58 28.74 -1.72 21.69
C GLU A 58 29.49 -1.67 20.35
N ASP A 59 30.24 -0.58 20.11
CA ASP A 59 31.71 -0.59 20.05
C ASP A 59 32.22 0.84 19.77
N VAL A 60 32.39 1.66 20.82
CA VAL A 60 33.45 2.68 21.02
C VAL A 60 33.30 3.21 22.46
N VAL A 61 34.29 2.93 23.29
CA VAL A 61 34.38 3.34 24.70
C VAL A 61 34.58 4.85 24.85
N PHE A 62 33.65 5.54 25.52
CA PHE A 62 33.93 6.74 26.31
C PHE A 62 33.01 6.77 27.56
N PHE A 63 33.63 6.82 28.75
CA PHE A 63 32.99 6.81 30.07
C PHE A 63 32.16 8.08 30.37
N CYS A 64 30.96 7.92 30.92
CA CYS A 64 30.34 8.78 31.94
C CYS A 64 29.16 8.04 32.64
N PRO A 65 28.84 8.36 33.92
CA PRO A 65 28.22 7.42 34.84
C PRO A 65 26.70 7.31 34.70
N ALA A 66 26.20 6.13 35.04
CA ALA A 66 24.78 5.79 35.14
C ALA A 66 24.02 6.82 36.00
N THR A 67 23.02 7.47 35.42
CA THR A 67 22.00 8.20 36.17
C THR A 67 20.83 7.27 36.49
N ASP A 68 20.59 7.12 37.78
CA ASP A 68 19.41 6.54 38.42
C ASP A 68 18.10 6.88 37.69
N SER A 69 17.46 5.87 37.09
CA SER A 69 16.21 5.96 36.33
C SER A 69 14.98 6.31 37.18
N SER A 70 15.15 6.52 38.50
CA SER A 70 14.07 6.85 39.43
C SER A 70 13.89 8.36 39.70
N LYS A 71 14.78 9.25 39.22
CA LYS A 71 14.64 10.70 39.40
C LYS A 71 14.10 11.39 38.15
N ARG A 72 12.86 11.88 38.21
CA ARG A 72 12.34 12.87 37.24
C ARG A 72 13.26 14.08 37.26
N TYR A 73 13.99 14.31 36.17
CA TYR A 73 14.75 15.54 35.98
C TYR A 73 13.78 16.70 35.70
N GLU A 74 13.71 17.67 36.61
CA GLU A 74 13.05 18.98 36.42
C GLU A 74 14.05 20.02 35.88
N GLY A 75 14.94 19.63 34.96
CA GLY A 75 15.87 20.55 34.31
C GLY A 75 15.19 21.37 33.21
N GLU A 76 15.62 22.63 33.02
CA GLU A 76 15.22 23.44 31.86
C GLU A 76 15.45 22.66 30.55
N MET A 77 14.43 22.61 29.70
CA MET A 77 14.49 21.88 28.43
C MET A 77 15.42 22.61 27.45
N ASP A 78 16.39 21.88 26.87
CA ASP A 78 17.26 22.43 25.85
C ASP A 78 16.44 22.89 24.64
N THR A 79 16.56 24.18 24.32
CA THR A 79 15.97 24.79 23.12
C THR A 79 17.04 24.92 22.06
N PHE A 80 16.81 24.29 20.91
CA PHE A 80 17.69 24.29 19.75
C PHE A 80 17.15 25.24 18.68
N ASP A 81 17.93 26.28 18.37
CA ASP A 81 17.59 27.25 17.34
C ASP A 81 18.26 26.91 16.01
N ILE A 82 17.47 26.39 15.08
CA ILE A 82 17.88 26.13 13.70
C ILE A 82 17.21 27.09 12.70
N SER A 83 16.63 28.19 13.17
CA SER A 83 15.92 29.17 12.33
C SER A 83 16.82 29.87 11.32
N HIS A 84 18.14 29.88 11.58
CA HIS A 84 19.16 30.42 10.68
C HIS A 84 19.39 29.57 9.41
N LEU A 85 18.91 28.31 9.38
CA LEU A 85 19.03 27.41 8.22
C LEU A 85 17.99 27.74 7.13
N THR A 86 18.14 28.89 6.48
CA THR A 86 17.16 29.46 5.54
C THR A 86 16.92 28.69 4.23
N GLN A 87 17.72 27.66 3.96
CA GLN A 87 17.56 26.77 2.79
C GLN A 87 16.97 25.40 3.18
N LEU A 88 16.73 25.16 4.46
CA LEU A 88 16.21 23.88 4.94
C LEU A 88 14.74 23.76 4.54
N GLU A 89 14.43 22.76 3.71
CA GLU A 89 13.09 22.48 3.22
C GLU A 89 12.45 21.29 3.97
N SER A 90 13.25 20.37 4.50
CA SER A 90 12.79 19.17 5.20
C SER A 90 13.50 18.96 6.53
N PHE A 91 12.73 18.76 7.59
CA PHE A 91 13.24 18.49 8.93
C PHE A 91 12.53 17.30 9.54
N SER A 92 13.31 16.32 10.01
CA SER A 92 12.78 15.12 10.65
C SER A 92 13.55 14.78 11.91
N THR A 93 12.83 14.56 13.00
CA THR A 93 13.38 13.94 14.21
C THR A 93 12.95 12.49 14.29
N ALA A 94 13.89 11.58 14.49
CA ALA A 94 13.62 10.17 14.75
C ALA A 94 13.92 9.84 16.21
N TYR A 95 13.03 9.05 16.80
CA TYR A 95 13.23 8.22 17.98
C TYR A 95 13.93 8.87 19.19
N PHE A 96 13.17 9.20 20.23
CA PHE A 96 13.78 9.42 21.55
C PHE A 96 13.38 8.27 22.47
N SER A 97 14.36 7.72 23.16
CA SER A 97 14.15 6.71 24.18
C SER A 97 13.35 7.28 25.35
N ARG A 98 12.77 6.38 26.16
CA ARG A 98 11.91 6.77 27.29
C ARG A 98 12.75 7.45 28.37
N GLY A 99 12.47 8.72 28.64
CA GLY A 99 12.91 9.38 29.87
C GLY A 99 13.78 10.61 29.69
N THR A 100 14.07 11.02 28.46
CA THR A 100 14.98 12.14 28.19
C THR A 100 14.22 13.45 27.96
N SER A 101 14.86 14.56 28.29
CA SER A 101 14.34 15.92 28.08
C SER A 101 13.96 16.08 26.62
N ARG A 102 12.73 16.52 26.34
CA ARG A 102 12.27 16.74 24.97
C ARG A 102 12.86 18.04 24.44
N PRO A 103 13.75 18.00 23.44
CA PRO A 103 14.30 19.23 22.88
C PRO A 103 13.19 20.04 22.24
N LYS A 104 13.25 21.35 22.44
CA LYS A 104 12.39 22.31 21.75
C LYS A 104 13.13 22.88 20.56
N TRP A 105 12.49 22.94 19.40
CA TRP A 105 13.08 23.40 18.15
C TRP A 105 12.48 24.73 17.73
N ILE A 106 13.34 25.71 17.44
CA ILE A 106 12.97 26.91 16.69
C ILE A 106 13.35 26.64 15.23
N LEU A 107 12.34 26.52 14.36
CA LEU A 107 12.44 26.04 12.98
C LEU A 107 12.54 27.21 11.98
N PRO A 108 13.15 26.99 10.79
CA PRO A 108 13.28 28.02 9.76
C PRO A 108 12.00 28.20 8.94
N LYS A 109 11.77 29.43 8.45
CA LYS A 109 10.60 29.79 7.61
C LYS A 109 10.55 29.10 6.25
N SER A 110 11.68 28.55 5.79
CA SER A 110 11.81 27.83 4.52
C SER A 110 11.18 26.44 4.55
N LEU A 111 10.86 25.92 5.74
CA LEU A 111 10.45 24.55 5.93
C LEU A 111 9.16 24.23 5.18
N PHE A 112 9.20 23.15 4.40
CA PHE A 112 8.10 22.62 3.60
C PHE A 112 7.58 21.29 4.16
N ASN A 113 8.49 20.45 4.66
CA ASN A 113 8.20 19.15 5.27
C ASN A 113 8.70 19.12 6.72
N LEU A 114 7.82 18.73 7.65
CA LEU A 114 8.15 18.58 9.05
C LEU A 114 7.70 17.21 9.56
N ARG A 115 8.61 16.46 10.18
CA ARG A 115 8.29 15.24 10.91
C ARG A 115 8.86 15.31 12.32
N VAL A 116 7.99 15.22 13.32
CA VAL A 116 8.39 15.25 14.74
C VAL A 116 7.81 14.09 15.51
N THR A 117 8.47 13.71 16.60
CA THR A 117 7.95 12.66 17.48
C THR A 117 6.84 13.19 18.39
N TRP A 118 6.95 14.43 18.88
CA TRP A 118 5.94 15.04 19.73
C TRP A 118 5.62 16.49 19.33
N PRO A 119 4.36 16.92 19.45
CA PRO A 119 3.97 18.32 19.24
C PRO A 119 4.78 19.31 20.09
N THR A 120 5.05 18.94 21.35
CA THR A 120 5.77 19.77 22.33
C THR A 120 7.23 20.05 21.98
N MET A 121 7.76 19.39 20.96
CA MET A 121 9.10 19.64 20.44
C MET A 121 9.17 20.94 19.62
N ILE A 122 8.06 21.57 19.29
CA ILE A 122 8.05 22.83 18.55
C ILE A 122 8.00 23.99 19.54
N SER A 123 8.96 24.91 19.43
CA SER A 123 9.06 26.07 20.32
C SER A 123 8.27 27.26 19.78
N GLY A 124 6.94 27.18 19.83
CA GLY A 124 6.04 28.28 19.45
C GLY A 124 5.04 27.92 18.34
N ASP A 125 4.56 28.95 17.65
CA ASP A 125 3.47 28.86 16.69
C ASP A 125 3.98 28.51 15.27
N LEU A 126 3.63 27.32 14.77
CA LEU A 126 4.03 26.86 13.43
C LEU A 126 3.51 27.78 12.31
N SER A 127 2.38 28.46 12.51
CA SER A 127 1.78 29.32 11.48
C SER A 127 2.67 30.51 11.15
N THR A 128 3.38 31.03 12.16
CA THR A 128 4.31 32.15 12.03
C THR A 128 5.74 31.69 11.74
N MET A 129 6.13 30.55 12.31
CA MET A 129 7.48 30.02 12.22
C MET A 129 7.75 29.34 10.87
N CYS A 130 6.79 28.56 10.36
CA CYS A 130 6.90 27.79 9.13
C CYS A 130 5.72 28.08 8.18
N PRO A 131 5.56 29.32 7.68
CA PRO A 131 4.38 29.73 6.89
C PRO A 131 4.28 29.06 5.51
N ARG A 132 5.30 28.30 5.09
CA ARG A 132 5.34 27.53 3.85
C ARG A 132 5.13 26.03 4.05
N LEU A 133 4.95 25.58 5.30
CA LEU A 133 4.84 24.17 5.63
C LEU A 133 3.63 23.55 4.92
N ASN A 134 3.87 22.47 4.20
CA ASN A 134 2.86 21.79 3.39
C ASN A 134 2.56 20.38 3.89
N TYR A 135 3.58 19.71 4.42
CA TYR A 135 3.49 18.39 5.02
C TYR A 135 3.91 18.43 6.49
N PHE A 136 3.06 17.92 7.38
CA PHE A 136 3.38 17.77 8.78
C PHE A 136 2.99 16.38 9.29
N SER A 137 3.96 15.69 9.90
CA SER A 137 3.79 14.36 10.46
C SER A 137 4.20 14.30 11.92
N ILE A 138 3.32 13.75 12.76
CA ILE A 138 3.56 13.52 14.18
C ILE A 138 3.54 12.00 14.40
N VAL A 139 4.67 11.44 14.83
CA VAL A 139 4.84 9.98 15.03
C VAL A 139 5.26 9.68 16.47
N PRO A 140 4.33 9.75 17.44
CA PRO A 140 4.67 9.63 18.84
C PRO A 140 4.85 8.17 19.25
N ILE A 141 5.90 7.95 20.02
CA ILE A 141 6.32 6.62 20.47
C ILE A 141 5.54 6.20 21.72
N ASN A 142 4.98 7.16 22.48
CA ASN A 142 4.20 6.88 23.68
C ASN A 142 3.21 8.02 24.00
N VAL A 143 1.97 7.67 24.33
CA VAL A 143 0.77 8.55 24.21
C VAL A 143 0.36 9.20 25.53
N ARG A 144 1.25 9.22 26.53
CA ARG A 144 0.88 9.79 27.83
C ARG A 144 0.69 11.30 27.79
N ASP A 145 1.29 11.97 26.81
CA ASP A 145 1.09 13.41 26.58
C ASP A 145 0.09 13.63 25.47
N ARG A 146 -1.10 14.06 25.88
CA ARG A 146 -2.35 13.96 25.12
C ARG A 146 -2.76 15.23 24.38
N ALA A 147 -1.96 16.31 24.43
CA ALA A 147 -2.37 17.56 23.83
C ALA A 147 -1.88 17.65 22.36
N PRO A 148 -2.79 17.68 21.36
CA PRO A 148 -2.45 18.14 20.03
C PRO A 148 -1.96 19.60 20.06
N LEU A 149 -1.39 20.08 18.96
CA LEU A 149 -1.24 21.53 18.77
C LEU A 149 -2.64 22.15 18.70
N ASP A 150 -2.74 23.38 19.19
CA ASP A 150 -3.94 24.19 18.98
C ASP A 150 -4.18 24.33 17.45
N PRO A 151 -5.41 24.12 16.94
CA PRO A 151 -5.74 24.27 15.53
C PRO A 151 -5.31 25.62 14.92
N SER A 152 -5.22 26.69 15.72
CA SER A 152 -4.74 28.01 15.28
C SER A 152 -3.24 28.06 14.98
N GLN A 153 -2.45 27.10 15.48
CA GLN A 153 -1.00 27.06 15.26
C GLN A 153 -0.63 26.46 13.90
N TYR A 154 -1.55 25.80 13.19
CA TYR A 154 -1.21 25.22 11.90
C TYR A 154 -1.15 26.31 10.81
N PRO A 155 -0.11 26.32 9.96
CA PRO A 155 0.01 27.31 8.89
C PRO A 155 -1.09 27.12 7.83
N PRO A 156 -1.62 28.20 7.24
CA PRO A 156 -2.62 28.11 6.16
C PRO A 156 -2.13 27.39 4.89
N SER A 157 -0.81 27.21 4.73
CA SER A 157 -0.18 26.45 3.64
C SER A 157 -0.25 24.94 3.82
N LEU A 158 -0.57 24.46 5.03
CA LEU A 158 -0.57 23.04 5.35
C LEU A 158 -1.65 22.32 4.56
N ARG A 159 -1.27 21.23 3.90
CA ARG A 159 -2.18 20.43 3.04
C ARG A 159 -2.24 18.99 3.49
N LEU A 160 -1.14 18.44 3.98
CA LEU A 160 -1.03 17.06 4.42
C LEU A 160 -0.71 17.04 5.91
N LEU A 161 -1.62 16.47 6.70
CA LEU A 161 -1.43 16.26 8.13
C LEU A 161 -1.52 14.77 8.44
N TYR A 162 -0.43 14.22 8.97
CA TYR A 162 -0.38 12.89 9.55
C TYR A 162 -0.23 13.02 11.07
N THR A 163 -1.14 12.43 11.82
CA THR A 163 -1.17 12.57 13.28
C THR A 163 -1.81 11.35 13.95
N GLU A 164 -1.70 11.26 15.27
CA GLU A 164 -2.31 10.16 16.01
C GLU A 164 -3.76 10.45 16.34
N ALA A 165 -4.58 9.40 16.21
CA ALA A 165 -5.96 9.38 16.65
C ALA A 165 -6.10 9.64 18.16
N ALA A 166 -5.09 9.31 18.95
CA ALA A 166 -5.15 9.50 20.40
C ALA A 166 -5.18 10.96 20.85
N PHE A 167 -4.73 11.91 20.02
CA PHE A 167 -4.91 13.34 20.31
C PHE A 167 -6.37 13.78 20.25
N TYR A 168 -7.21 13.00 19.54
CA TYR A 168 -8.64 13.20 19.44
C TYR A 168 -9.41 12.19 20.31
N SER A 169 -8.69 11.47 21.18
CA SER A 169 -9.32 10.51 22.09
C SER A 169 -9.93 11.19 23.30
N CYS A 170 -11.02 10.61 23.79
CA CYS A 170 -11.69 11.05 25.01
C CYS A 170 -11.78 9.91 26.01
N ASP A 171 -11.37 10.12 27.27
CA ASP A 171 -11.59 9.14 28.34
C ASP A 171 -13.09 9.01 28.70
N ASP A 172 -13.87 10.05 28.40
CA ASP A 172 -15.29 10.09 28.68
C ASP A 172 -16.07 9.45 27.53
N LYS A 173 -16.61 8.25 27.81
CA LYS A 173 -17.50 7.52 26.89
C LYS A 173 -18.82 8.24 26.60
N SER A 174 -19.13 9.33 27.31
CA SER A 174 -20.35 10.12 27.10
C SER A 174 -20.27 11.16 25.98
N VAL A 175 -19.09 11.37 25.37
CA VAL A 175 -18.98 12.30 24.22
C VAL A 175 -19.81 11.78 23.06
N THR A 176 -20.93 12.46 22.86
CA THR A 176 -21.89 12.21 21.80
C THR A 176 -22.18 13.53 21.07
N GLU A 177 -22.92 13.45 19.97
CA GLU A 177 -23.49 14.61 19.28
C GLU A 177 -24.36 15.52 20.17
N LYS A 178 -24.63 15.13 21.43
CA LYS A 178 -25.41 15.91 22.39
C LYS A 178 -24.56 16.84 23.26
N ASN A 179 -23.23 16.71 23.25
CA ASN A 179 -22.36 17.56 24.08
C ASN A 179 -22.34 19.01 23.54
N PRO A 180 -22.34 20.04 24.38
CA PRO A 180 -22.24 21.43 23.90
C PRO A 180 -21.00 21.67 23.02
N PRO A 181 -21.07 22.51 21.96
CA PRO A 181 -19.93 22.80 21.08
C PRO A 181 -18.68 23.32 21.82
N ALA A 182 -18.86 24.05 22.92
CA ALA A 182 -17.75 24.56 23.74
C ALA A 182 -16.89 23.45 24.35
N ASP A 183 -17.47 22.29 24.63
CA ASP A 183 -16.75 21.12 25.17
C ASP A 183 -16.05 20.31 24.05
N ARG A 184 -16.31 20.66 22.78
CA ARG A 184 -15.75 20.02 21.59
C ARG A 184 -14.57 20.77 20.97
N GLU A 185 -14.24 21.96 21.49
CA GLU A 185 -13.13 22.80 20.98
C GLU A 185 -11.81 22.04 20.85
N ARG A 186 -11.51 21.11 21.77
CA ARG A 186 -10.30 20.28 21.74
C ARG A 186 -10.25 19.25 20.61
N PHE A 187 -11.38 18.97 19.95
CA PHE A 187 -11.49 18.02 18.84
C PHE A 187 -11.52 18.71 17.47
N LYS A 188 -11.43 20.04 17.45
CA LYS A 188 -11.41 20.78 16.18
C LYS A 188 -10.22 20.35 15.34
N LEU A 189 -10.51 19.98 14.11
CA LEU A 189 -9.50 19.70 13.12
C LEU A 189 -9.05 21.03 12.49
N PRO A 190 -7.75 21.18 12.21
CA PRO A 190 -7.28 22.41 11.59
C PRO A 190 -7.86 22.53 10.17
N SER A 191 -8.42 23.69 9.84
CA SER A 191 -9.08 23.93 8.55
C SER A 191 -8.08 24.04 7.39
N GLY A 192 -8.49 23.68 6.17
CA GLY A 192 -7.68 23.91 4.95
C GLY A 192 -6.82 22.75 4.45
N HIS A 193 -6.87 21.58 5.13
CA HIS A 193 -6.14 20.38 4.73
C HIS A 193 -6.76 19.73 3.50
N ALA A 194 -5.90 19.25 2.59
CA ALA A 194 -6.30 18.40 1.48
C ALA A 194 -6.30 16.92 1.87
N ARG A 195 -5.41 16.52 2.79
CA ARG A 195 -5.29 15.15 3.27
C ARG A 195 -5.09 15.11 4.78
N LEU A 196 -5.87 14.26 5.45
CA LEU A 196 -5.76 13.97 6.87
C LEU A 196 -5.53 12.46 7.04
N SER A 197 -4.47 12.10 7.77
CA SER A 197 -4.19 10.72 8.17
C SER A 197 -4.16 10.61 9.68
N LEU A 198 -4.98 9.71 10.21
CA LEU A 198 -5.12 9.43 11.63
C LEU A 198 -4.68 8.01 11.91
N ARG A 199 -3.67 7.85 12.76
CA ARG A 199 -3.21 6.54 13.21
C ARG A 199 -3.56 6.32 14.68
N GLY A 200 -4.32 5.29 14.94
CA GLY A 200 -4.59 4.80 16.28
C GLY A 200 -3.64 3.68 16.69
N LYS A 201 -3.96 3.09 17.84
CA LYS A 201 -3.28 1.90 18.37
C LYS A 201 -4.32 0.84 18.59
N GLU A 202 -3.97 -0.39 18.24
CA GLU A 202 -4.88 -1.55 18.27
C GLU A 202 -5.48 -1.81 19.65
N ASN A 203 -4.80 -1.41 20.73
CA ASN A 203 -5.28 -1.55 22.10
C ASN A 203 -6.01 -0.32 22.65
N ASN A 204 -6.21 0.73 21.86
CA ASN A 204 -6.90 1.93 22.32
C ASN A 204 -8.41 1.74 22.22
N THR A 205 -9.05 1.52 23.36
CA THR A 205 -10.50 1.40 23.48
C THR A 205 -11.21 2.75 23.67
N SER A 206 -10.45 3.83 23.84
CA SER A 206 -11.00 5.16 24.02
C SER A 206 -11.65 5.65 22.73
N PRO A 207 -12.87 6.20 22.78
CA PRO A 207 -13.48 6.85 21.63
C PRO A 207 -12.56 7.91 21.03
N VAL A 208 -12.43 7.92 19.71
CA VAL A 208 -11.74 8.94 18.91
C VAL A 208 -12.81 9.76 18.20
N VAL A 209 -12.86 11.05 18.48
CA VAL A 209 -13.92 11.93 17.99
C VAL A 209 -13.41 12.81 16.85
N LEU A 210 -14.04 12.72 15.69
CA LEU A 210 -13.85 13.64 14.56
C LEU A 210 -15.09 14.49 14.40
N ASP A 211 -14.94 15.79 14.69
CA ASP A 211 -16.03 16.74 14.60
C ASP A 211 -15.91 17.59 13.33
N PHE A 212 -16.65 17.17 12.29
CA PHE A 212 -16.74 17.89 11.03
C PHE A 212 -17.81 18.99 11.04
N GLU A 213 -18.71 19.00 12.03
CA GLU A 213 -19.71 20.05 12.21
C GLU A 213 -19.03 21.36 12.65
N SER A 214 -18.10 21.28 13.61
CA SER A 214 -17.36 22.43 14.11
C SER A 214 -16.10 22.78 13.31
N SER A 215 -15.61 21.83 12.49
CA SER A 215 -14.43 22.01 11.65
C SER A 215 -14.86 22.18 10.19
N ALA A 216 -14.84 23.40 9.65
CA ALA A 216 -15.14 23.66 8.24
C ALA A 216 -14.05 23.08 7.30
N MET A 217 -14.06 21.76 7.11
CA MET A 217 -13.08 20.98 6.33
C MET A 217 -13.44 20.95 4.83
N LEU A 218 -13.80 22.11 4.28
CA LEU A 218 -14.32 22.27 2.91
C LEU A 218 -13.34 21.82 1.80
N ASN A 219 -12.07 21.63 2.13
CA ASN A 219 -11.01 21.27 1.19
C ASN A 219 -10.49 19.84 1.37
N LEU A 220 -11.02 19.06 2.32
CA LEU A 220 -10.52 17.71 2.60
C LEU A 220 -10.88 16.78 1.45
N ARG A 221 -9.86 16.25 0.78
CA ARG A 221 -9.99 15.33 -0.38
C ARG A 221 -9.66 13.89 -0.03
N SER A 222 -8.74 13.66 0.90
CA SER A 222 -8.34 12.32 1.32
C SER A 222 -8.37 12.20 2.84
N LEU A 223 -9.02 11.14 3.32
CA LEU A 223 -9.08 10.80 4.74
C LEU A 223 -8.58 9.36 4.90
N VAL A 224 -7.53 9.18 5.70
CA VAL A 224 -7.00 7.88 6.07
C VAL A 224 -7.17 7.70 7.56
N ILE A 225 -7.80 6.60 7.97
CA ILE A 225 -7.97 6.24 9.38
C ILE A 225 -7.47 4.82 9.56
N SER A 226 -6.45 4.67 10.41
CA SER A 226 -5.82 3.38 10.67
C SER A 226 -5.91 3.02 12.15
N SER A 227 -6.30 1.78 12.46
CA SER A 227 -6.28 1.22 13.81
C SER A 227 -7.10 2.03 14.84
N VAL A 228 -8.28 2.51 14.44
CA VAL A 228 -9.21 3.25 15.31
C VAL A 228 -10.49 2.44 15.51
N LEU A 229 -10.57 1.72 16.63
CA LEU A 229 -11.68 0.80 16.91
C LEU A 229 -13.00 1.49 17.24
N ASN A 230 -12.93 2.65 17.91
CA ASN A 230 -14.09 3.37 18.41
C ASN A 230 -14.13 4.79 17.82
N LEU A 231 -14.35 4.85 16.51
CA LEU A 231 -14.45 6.12 15.78
C LEU A 231 -15.85 6.71 15.96
N VAL A 232 -15.91 7.97 16.42
CA VAL A 232 -17.13 8.77 16.52
C VAL A 232 -17.01 9.93 15.55
N ILE A 233 -17.88 9.96 14.55
CA ILE A 233 -17.97 11.07 13.59
C ILE A 233 -19.16 11.94 13.98
N ILE A 234 -18.90 13.21 14.27
CA ILE A 234 -19.93 14.23 14.53
C ILE A 234 -20.11 15.07 13.26
N GLY A 235 -21.36 15.18 12.82
CA GLY A 235 -21.72 15.84 11.56
C GLY A 235 -21.53 14.96 10.33
N ASP A 236 -21.74 15.56 9.16
CA ASP A 236 -21.56 14.90 7.88
C ASP A 236 -20.09 14.86 7.45
N LEU A 237 -19.71 13.80 6.75
CA LEU A 237 -18.41 13.74 6.10
C LEU A 237 -18.29 14.84 5.03
N PRO A 238 -17.10 15.46 4.86
CA PRO A 238 -16.94 16.56 3.90
C PRO A 238 -17.29 16.12 2.47
N THR A 239 -18.15 16.88 1.80
CA THR A 239 -18.56 16.60 0.41
C THR A 239 -17.41 16.74 -0.60
N SER A 240 -16.31 17.37 -0.21
CA SER A 240 -15.07 17.47 -0.99
C SER A 240 -14.24 16.18 -1.03
N LEU A 241 -14.59 15.18 -0.22
CA LEU A 241 -13.83 13.94 -0.08
C LEU A 241 -13.88 13.13 -1.38
N THR A 242 -12.70 12.78 -1.90
CA THR A 242 -12.52 11.97 -3.12
C THR A 242 -11.94 10.58 -2.85
N SER A 243 -11.25 10.40 -1.73
CA SER A 243 -10.65 9.12 -1.32
C SER A 243 -10.82 8.91 0.18
N LEU A 244 -11.26 7.70 0.56
CA LEU A 244 -11.40 7.27 1.94
C LEU A 244 -10.70 5.92 2.13
N THR A 245 -9.76 5.87 3.07
CA THR A 245 -9.04 4.65 3.43
C THR A 245 -9.28 4.33 4.89
N LEU A 246 -9.84 3.15 5.15
CA LEU A 246 -10.16 2.64 6.48
C LEU A 246 -9.36 1.37 6.71
N LEU A 247 -8.32 1.45 7.55
CA LEU A 247 -7.50 0.31 7.94
C LEU A 247 -7.82 -0.03 9.38
N LYS A 248 -8.26 -1.26 9.66
CA LYS A 248 -8.55 -1.75 11.01
C LYS A 248 -9.43 -0.77 11.82
N THR A 249 -10.47 -0.24 11.20
CA THR A 249 -11.27 0.87 11.73
C THR A 249 -12.76 0.62 11.53
N LYS A 250 -13.53 0.57 12.62
CA LYS A 250 -14.99 0.40 12.55
C LYS A 250 -15.63 1.66 11.96
N PHE A 251 -16.56 1.47 11.03
CA PHE A 251 -17.17 2.57 10.28
C PHE A 251 -18.63 2.27 9.90
N ASP A 252 -19.44 3.31 9.86
CA ASP A 252 -20.83 3.25 9.40
C ASP A 252 -20.90 3.56 7.90
N PHE A 253 -20.97 2.51 7.07
CA PHE A 253 -20.93 2.64 5.61
C PHE A 253 -22.20 3.25 5.00
N GLU A 254 -23.32 3.32 5.73
CA GLU A 254 -24.55 3.98 5.27
C GLU A 254 -24.35 5.47 4.99
N LYS A 255 -23.35 6.08 5.64
CA LYS A 255 -22.99 7.49 5.44
C LYS A 255 -22.37 7.76 4.07
N LEU A 256 -21.81 6.75 3.40
CA LEU A 256 -21.04 6.93 2.17
C LEU A 256 -21.91 7.29 0.97
N LYS A 257 -23.17 6.83 0.92
CA LYS A 257 -24.07 7.07 -0.22
C LYS A 257 -24.33 8.55 -0.52
N TYR A 258 -24.08 9.43 0.45
CA TYR A 258 -24.29 10.87 0.35
C TYR A 258 -23.02 11.65 -0.06
N LEU A 259 -21.93 10.98 -0.40
CA LEU A 259 -20.66 11.62 -0.77
C LEU A 259 -20.55 11.78 -2.30
N PRO A 260 -20.85 12.96 -2.87
CA PRO A 260 -21.00 13.12 -4.32
C PRO A 260 -19.68 13.12 -5.10
N ASN A 261 -18.54 13.21 -4.41
CA ASN A 261 -17.22 13.27 -5.03
C ASN A 261 -16.33 12.08 -4.67
N LEU A 262 -16.81 11.13 -3.86
CA LEU A 262 -16.01 9.98 -3.44
C LEU A 262 -15.75 9.08 -4.64
N THR A 263 -14.49 8.95 -5.06
CA THR A 263 -14.08 8.16 -6.22
C THR A 263 -13.37 6.86 -5.85
N GLU A 264 -12.82 6.80 -4.64
CA GLU A 264 -12.03 5.66 -4.16
C GLU A 264 -12.35 5.35 -2.70
N LEU A 265 -12.57 4.06 -2.43
CA LEU A 265 -12.78 3.52 -1.09
C LEU A 265 -11.90 2.29 -0.89
N ILE A 266 -11.05 2.34 0.12
CA ILE A 266 -10.22 1.20 0.55
C ILE A 266 -10.62 0.84 1.97
N VAL A 267 -10.97 -0.44 2.16
CA VAL A 267 -11.35 -0.99 3.46
C VAL A 267 -10.51 -2.22 3.71
N GLU A 268 -9.70 -2.17 4.77
CA GLU A 268 -8.92 -3.30 5.25
C GLU A 268 -9.30 -3.60 6.69
N PHE A 269 -9.77 -4.81 6.98
CA PHE A 269 -10.08 -5.26 8.33
C PHE A 269 -9.33 -6.54 8.63
N MET A 270 -8.36 -6.51 9.53
CA MET A 270 -7.79 -7.74 10.08
C MET A 270 -8.59 -8.17 11.30
N PRO A 271 -8.93 -9.47 11.47
CA PRO A 271 -9.56 -9.95 12.69
C PRO A 271 -8.62 -9.67 13.88
N PHE A 272 -9.12 -8.91 14.85
CA PHE A 272 -8.48 -8.82 16.16
C PHE A 272 -8.75 -10.12 16.90
N THR A 273 -7.77 -10.63 17.64
CA THR A 273 -7.81 -11.99 18.21
C THR A 273 -8.91 -12.25 19.23
N ASP A 274 -9.77 -11.29 19.59
CA ASP A 274 -10.79 -11.45 20.63
C ASP A 274 -12.07 -10.58 20.45
N SER A 275 -12.35 -10.02 19.26
CA SER A 275 -13.55 -9.17 19.07
C SER A 275 -14.62 -9.81 18.18
N ASP A 276 -15.85 -9.89 18.69
CA ASP A 276 -17.04 -10.43 17.99
C ASP A 276 -17.52 -9.60 16.76
N ASP A 277 -16.91 -8.45 16.48
CA ASP A 277 -17.31 -7.53 15.40
C ASP A 277 -16.58 -7.86 14.08
N GLU A 278 -16.87 -9.03 13.50
CA GLU A 278 -16.31 -9.44 12.21
C GLU A 278 -17.20 -8.96 11.04
N LEU A 279 -16.63 -8.19 10.11
CA LEU A 279 -17.33 -7.78 8.88
C LEU A 279 -17.42 -8.98 7.91
N THR A 280 -18.48 -9.77 8.06
CA THR A 280 -18.71 -11.00 7.28
C THR A 280 -19.50 -10.78 5.99
N SER A 281 -20.25 -9.68 5.90
CA SER A 281 -21.01 -9.28 4.71
C SER A 281 -20.86 -7.78 4.43
N PHE A 282 -20.89 -7.40 3.15
CA PHE A 282 -20.85 -6.01 2.70
C PHE A 282 -22.00 -5.75 1.73
N ALA A 283 -23.11 -5.20 2.25
CA ALA A 283 -24.33 -4.96 1.49
C ALA A 283 -24.76 -3.49 1.63
N TYR A 284 -24.20 -2.61 0.78
CA TYR A 284 -24.39 -1.17 0.89
C TYR A 284 -24.66 -0.52 -0.48
N ASP A 285 -25.52 0.50 -0.44
CA ASP A 285 -25.66 1.47 -1.52
C ASP A 285 -24.47 2.44 -1.45
N LEU A 286 -23.67 2.50 -2.52
CA LEU A 286 -22.50 3.36 -2.59
C LEU A 286 -22.78 4.54 -3.53
N PRO A 287 -22.08 5.68 -3.37
CA PRO A 287 -22.37 6.88 -4.16
C PRO A 287 -22.05 6.66 -5.63
N GLU A 288 -22.83 7.28 -6.52
CA GLU A 288 -22.62 7.16 -7.99
C GLU A 288 -21.24 7.64 -8.45
N SER A 289 -20.55 8.46 -7.66
CA SER A 289 -19.21 8.94 -7.98
C SER A 289 -18.12 7.88 -7.78
N LEU A 290 -18.41 6.80 -7.04
CA LEU A 290 -17.39 5.82 -6.66
C LEU A 290 -16.97 4.99 -7.86
N LYS A 291 -15.65 4.90 -8.06
CA LYS A 291 -15.04 4.27 -9.23
C LYS A 291 -14.18 3.06 -8.87
N LYS A 292 -13.53 3.11 -7.70
CA LYS A 292 -12.64 2.08 -7.19
C LYS A 292 -13.05 1.65 -5.79
N LEU A 293 -13.17 0.34 -5.58
CA LEU A 293 -13.46 -0.27 -4.29
C LEU A 293 -12.49 -1.41 -4.02
N THR A 294 -11.80 -1.35 -2.89
CA THR A 294 -10.96 -2.44 -2.38
C THR A 294 -11.49 -2.87 -1.01
N LEU A 295 -11.83 -4.16 -0.88
CA LEU A 295 -12.28 -4.78 0.37
C LEU A 295 -11.35 -5.94 0.74
N MET A 296 -10.49 -5.74 1.73
CA MET A 296 -9.55 -6.74 2.28
C MET A 296 -9.88 -6.97 3.75
N CYS A 297 -10.95 -7.72 4.01
CA CYS A 297 -11.55 -7.82 5.35
C CYS A 297 -11.28 -9.15 6.05
N TYR A 298 -10.56 -10.08 5.40
CA TYR A 298 -10.11 -11.39 5.89
C TYR A 298 -11.22 -12.38 6.31
N ASN A 299 -12.42 -11.92 6.66
CA ASN A 299 -13.58 -12.73 7.06
C ASN A 299 -14.82 -12.45 6.20
N LEU A 300 -14.70 -11.62 5.16
CA LEU A 300 -15.80 -11.32 4.24
C LEU A 300 -16.15 -12.56 3.41
N SER A 301 -17.43 -12.90 3.40
CA SER A 301 -17.96 -14.08 2.70
C SER A 301 -19.14 -13.76 1.77
N GLU A 302 -19.63 -12.51 1.83
CA GLU A 302 -20.78 -12.03 1.08
C GLU A 302 -20.63 -10.55 0.69
N VAL A 303 -20.93 -10.22 -0.57
CA VAL A 303 -20.93 -8.85 -1.11
C VAL A 303 -22.17 -8.60 -1.96
N HIS A 304 -22.90 -7.53 -1.65
CA HIS A 304 -24.04 -7.02 -2.41
C HIS A 304 -23.81 -5.53 -2.67
N ILE A 305 -23.09 -5.21 -3.74
CA ILE A 305 -22.63 -3.85 -4.02
C ILE A 305 -23.55 -3.21 -5.06
N LYS A 306 -24.17 -2.10 -4.69
CA LYS A 306 -24.94 -1.25 -5.61
C LYS A 306 -24.16 0.04 -5.86
N CYS A 307 -23.48 0.09 -7.00
CA CYS A 307 -22.68 1.24 -7.41
C CYS A 307 -22.59 1.30 -8.95
N PRO A 308 -23.38 2.14 -9.64
CA PRO A 308 -23.55 2.05 -11.09
C PRO A 308 -22.31 2.44 -11.92
N ASN A 309 -21.34 3.14 -11.32
CA ASN A 309 -20.13 3.60 -12.02
C ASN A 309 -18.83 2.97 -11.47
N LEU A 310 -18.95 1.89 -10.69
CA LEU A 310 -17.80 1.16 -10.17
C LEU A 310 -17.13 0.41 -11.32
N PHE A 311 -15.89 0.74 -11.65
CA PHE A 311 -15.15 0.07 -12.73
C PHE A 311 -14.08 -0.88 -12.19
N TYR A 312 -13.55 -0.63 -10.98
CA TYR A 312 -12.54 -1.46 -10.32
C TYR A 312 -13.08 -1.99 -8.99
N LEU A 313 -13.03 -3.31 -8.83
CA LEU A 313 -13.39 -4.00 -7.59
C LEU A 313 -12.30 -5.02 -7.21
N SER A 314 -11.74 -4.87 -6.02
CA SER A 314 -10.88 -5.87 -5.40
C SER A 314 -11.51 -6.43 -4.12
N LEU A 315 -11.57 -7.75 -4.05
CA LEU A 315 -12.05 -8.57 -2.95
C LEU A 315 -10.96 -9.55 -2.48
N THR A 316 -9.69 -9.16 -2.63
CA THR A 316 -8.54 -10.00 -2.29
C THR A 316 -8.47 -10.31 -0.80
N SER A 317 -7.94 -11.48 -0.45
CA SER A 317 -7.68 -11.88 0.94
C SER A 317 -8.94 -11.85 1.82
N ASN A 318 -9.96 -12.59 1.38
CA ASN A 318 -11.20 -12.81 2.12
C ASN A 318 -11.47 -14.33 2.21
N VAL A 319 -12.69 -14.75 2.57
CA VAL A 319 -13.03 -16.17 2.83
C VAL A 319 -14.13 -16.70 1.90
N PHE A 320 -14.25 -16.15 0.69
CA PHE A 320 -15.16 -16.69 -0.31
C PHE A 320 -14.79 -18.14 -0.63
N LYS A 321 -15.75 -19.07 -0.55
CA LYS A 321 -15.56 -20.49 -0.90
C LYS A 321 -16.25 -20.87 -2.21
N VAL A 322 -17.44 -20.35 -2.42
CA VAL A 322 -18.21 -20.52 -3.66
C VAL A 322 -18.79 -19.16 -3.99
N LEU A 323 -18.65 -18.71 -5.23
CA LEU A 323 -19.31 -17.49 -5.70
C LEU A 323 -20.65 -17.86 -6.32
N ASN A 324 -21.75 -17.38 -5.75
CA ASN A 324 -23.10 -17.63 -6.27
C ASN A 324 -23.99 -16.38 -6.09
N LYS A 325 -25.20 -16.42 -6.64
CA LYS A 325 -26.11 -15.26 -6.61
C LYS A 325 -26.56 -14.82 -5.21
N SER A 326 -26.39 -15.65 -4.18
CA SER A 326 -26.76 -15.25 -2.80
C SER A 326 -25.65 -14.52 -2.08
N ASN A 327 -24.38 -14.71 -2.44
CA ASN A 327 -23.25 -14.08 -1.76
C ASN A 327 -22.39 -13.16 -2.62
N PHE A 328 -22.65 -13.10 -3.93
CA PHE A 328 -21.84 -12.33 -4.86
C PHE A 328 -22.74 -11.58 -5.84
N ILE A 329 -23.02 -10.33 -5.53
CA ILE A 329 -23.75 -9.39 -6.38
C ILE A 329 -22.89 -8.14 -6.53
N ILE A 330 -22.40 -7.92 -7.75
CA ILE A 330 -21.55 -6.78 -8.13
C ILE A 330 -22.20 -6.04 -9.32
N PRO A 331 -21.91 -4.74 -9.53
CA PRO A 331 -22.53 -3.99 -10.61
C PRO A 331 -21.94 -4.36 -11.98
N ASP A 332 -22.78 -4.32 -13.03
CA ASP A 332 -22.39 -4.62 -14.41
C ASP A 332 -21.33 -3.66 -14.99
N SER A 333 -21.11 -2.53 -14.35
CA SER A 333 -20.09 -1.53 -14.72
C SER A 333 -18.66 -1.97 -14.43
N VAL A 334 -18.46 -3.04 -13.65
CA VAL A 334 -17.12 -3.51 -13.27
C VAL A 334 -16.37 -4.02 -14.50
N THR A 335 -15.24 -3.40 -14.78
CA THR A 335 -14.34 -3.76 -15.88
C THR A 335 -13.05 -4.44 -15.40
N GLU A 336 -12.69 -4.24 -14.13
CA GLU A 336 -11.53 -4.84 -13.49
C GLU A 336 -11.95 -5.50 -12.18
N LEU A 337 -11.74 -6.81 -12.08
CA LEU A 337 -12.13 -7.62 -10.94
C LEU A 337 -10.94 -8.44 -10.43
N ASP A 338 -10.72 -8.36 -9.13
CA ASP A 338 -9.74 -9.17 -8.42
C ASP A 338 -10.39 -9.82 -7.20
N PHE A 339 -10.28 -11.13 -7.07
CA PHE A 339 -10.67 -11.87 -5.87
C PHE A 339 -9.64 -12.93 -5.49
N GLY A 340 -8.36 -12.65 -5.78
CA GLY A 340 -7.26 -13.52 -5.39
C GLY A 340 -7.14 -13.72 -3.87
N SER A 341 -6.36 -14.71 -3.46
CA SER A 341 -6.11 -15.06 -2.06
C SER A 341 -7.41 -15.35 -1.28
N ASN A 342 -8.34 -16.06 -1.93
CA ASN A 342 -9.56 -16.57 -1.31
C ASN A 342 -9.59 -18.10 -1.38
N ASP A 343 -10.41 -18.74 -0.55
CA ASP A 343 -10.62 -20.19 -0.55
C ASP A 343 -11.61 -20.68 -1.64
N ILE A 344 -11.73 -19.95 -2.75
CA ILE A 344 -12.75 -20.23 -3.78
C ILE A 344 -12.46 -21.59 -4.43
N THR A 345 -13.45 -22.47 -4.44
CA THR A 345 -13.40 -23.76 -5.13
C THR A 345 -14.29 -23.82 -6.36
N ASP A 346 -15.29 -22.94 -6.45
CA ASP A 346 -16.27 -22.95 -7.54
C ASP A 346 -16.88 -21.55 -7.80
N ILE A 347 -17.23 -21.26 -9.06
CA ILE A 347 -17.82 -20.00 -9.53
C ILE A 347 -19.12 -20.32 -10.28
N GLN A 348 -20.25 -19.90 -9.70
CA GLN A 348 -21.61 -20.17 -10.16
C GLN A 348 -22.36 -18.88 -10.53
N VAL A 349 -21.61 -17.83 -10.85
CA VAL A 349 -22.11 -16.53 -11.32
C VAL A 349 -21.51 -16.21 -12.66
N ASP A 350 -22.28 -15.52 -13.49
CA ASP A 350 -21.75 -14.91 -14.70
C ASP A 350 -20.98 -13.65 -14.34
N PHE A 351 -19.83 -13.46 -14.97
CA PHE A 351 -19.07 -12.21 -14.84
C PHE A 351 -19.76 -11.07 -15.60
N PRO A 352 -19.53 -9.81 -15.22
CA PRO A 352 -20.01 -8.67 -15.99
C PRO A 352 -19.59 -8.75 -17.45
N ALA A 353 -20.52 -8.53 -18.38
CA ALA A 353 -20.24 -8.62 -19.81
C ALA A 353 -19.15 -7.64 -20.28
N GLY A 354 -18.98 -6.52 -19.57
CA GLY A 354 -17.96 -5.50 -19.83
C GLY A 354 -16.60 -5.78 -19.18
N LEU A 355 -16.40 -6.92 -18.50
CA LEU A 355 -15.17 -7.23 -17.79
C LEU A 355 -13.97 -7.37 -18.76
N GLN A 356 -12.90 -6.63 -18.48
CA GLN A 356 -11.68 -6.59 -19.30
C GLN A 356 -10.45 -7.15 -18.60
N SER A 357 -10.39 -7.09 -17.26
CA SER A 357 -9.31 -7.64 -16.46
C SER A 357 -9.85 -8.49 -15.32
N LEU A 358 -9.35 -9.71 -15.23
CA LEU A 358 -9.72 -10.67 -14.19
C LEU A 358 -8.47 -11.25 -13.55
N SER A 359 -8.37 -11.13 -12.23
CA SER A 359 -7.28 -11.72 -11.43
C SER A 359 -7.85 -12.70 -10.41
N ILE A 360 -7.33 -13.92 -10.45
CA ILE A 360 -7.74 -15.06 -9.63
C ILE A 360 -6.47 -15.78 -9.16
N GLY A 361 -5.67 -15.11 -8.34
CA GLY A 361 -4.46 -15.70 -7.76
C GLY A 361 -4.74 -16.47 -6.46
N ASN A 362 -3.93 -17.44 -6.08
CA ASN A 362 -3.97 -18.08 -4.75
C ASN A 362 -5.38 -18.57 -4.35
N THR A 363 -6.05 -19.31 -5.23
CA THR A 363 -7.38 -19.90 -4.97
C THR A 363 -7.36 -21.40 -5.19
N LYS A 364 -8.47 -22.09 -4.93
CA LYS A 364 -8.60 -23.56 -5.05
C LYS A 364 -9.51 -23.96 -6.21
N ILE A 365 -9.66 -23.08 -7.20
CA ILE A 365 -10.50 -23.30 -8.38
C ILE A 365 -9.89 -24.42 -9.23
N LYS A 366 -10.73 -25.40 -9.59
CA LYS A 366 -10.33 -26.54 -10.43
C LYS A 366 -10.78 -26.41 -11.89
N SER A 367 -11.72 -25.53 -12.16
CA SER A 367 -12.31 -25.28 -13.49
C SER A 367 -12.77 -23.85 -13.58
N LEU A 368 -12.51 -23.20 -14.70
CA LEU A 368 -12.95 -21.83 -14.98
C LEU A 368 -13.67 -21.83 -16.32
N CYS A 369 -14.99 -21.68 -16.28
CA CYS A 369 -15.85 -21.68 -17.46
C CYS A 369 -16.47 -20.29 -17.68
N ASN A 370 -16.97 -20.03 -18.89
CA ASN A 370 -17.77 -18.84 -19.23
C ASN A 370 -17.06 -17.51 -18.97
N LEU A 371 -15.77 -17.43 -19.31
CA LEU A 371 -15.06 -16.15 -19.30
C LEU A 371 -15.67 -15.19 -20.34
N PRO A 372 -15.82 -13.89 -20.01
CA PRO A 372 -16.38 -12.91 -20.95
C PRO A 372 -15.55 -12.81 -22.23
N GLU A 373 -16.21 -12.73 -23.39
CA GLU A 373 -15.52 -12.61 -24.70
C GLU A 373 -14.67 -11.34 -24.80
N GLY A 374 -15.05 -10.27 -24.09
CA GLY A 374 -14.33 -9.00 -24.05
C GLY A 374 -13.10 -8.96 -23.13
N LEU A 375 -12.77 -10.08 -22.46
CA LEU A 375 -11.66 -10.15 -21.52
C LEU A 375 -10.32 -9.98 -22.25
N LYS A 376 -9.48 -9.08 -21.75
CA LYS A 376 -8.16 -8.74 -22.33
C LYS A 376 -7.01 -9.21 -21.47
N ILE A 377 -7.20 -9.24 -20.15
CA ILE A 377 -6.18 -9.59 -19.17
C ILE A 377 -6.75 -10.67 -18.25
N LEU A 378 -6.05 -11.80 -18.19
CA LEU A 378 -6.37 -12.89 -17.27
C LEU A 378 -5.11 -13.26 -16.47
N ARG A 379 -5.21 -13.20 -15.14
CA ARG A 379 -4.16 -13.64 -14.21
C ARG A 379 -4.68 -14.80 -13.37
N LEU A 380 -4.04 -15.95 -13.50
CA LEU A 380 -4.32 -17.19 -12.77
C LEU A 380 -3.02 -17.63 -12.13
N GLU A 381 -2.61 -17.00 -11.04
CA GLU A 381 -1.33 -17.31 -10.36
C GLU A 381 -1.58 -18.27 -9.20
N ASP A 382 -0.76 -19.33 -9.07
CA ASP A 382 -0.84 -20.28 -7.96
C ASP A 382 -2.26 -20.78 -7.65
N ILE A 383 -2.93 -21.31 -8.68
CA ILE A 383 -4.24 -21.98 -8.53
C ILE A 383 -4.14 -23.50 -8.74
N GLY A 384 -2.94 -24.01 -9.06
CA GLY A 384 -2.70 -25.43 -9.30
C GLY A 384 -3.44 -25.98 -10.52
N ILE A 385 -3.73 -25.15 -11.53
CA ILE A 385 -4.52 -25.53 -12.70
C ILE A 385 -3.88 -26.67 -13.51
N GLY A 386 -2.55 -26.78 -13.52
CA GLY A 386 -1.82 -27.83 -14.22
C GLY A 386 -2.09 -29.24 -13.69
N LYS A 387 -2.60 -29.38 -12.45
CA LYS A 387 -3.03 -30.67 -11.87
C LYS A 387 -4.34 -31.18 -12.45
N TYR A 388 -5.13 -30.29 -13.04
CA TYR A 388 -6.48 -30.56 -13.48
C TYR A 388 -6.56 -30.28 -14.98
N PRO A 389 -6.45 -31.32 -15.84
CA PRO A 389 -6.76 -31.21 -17.26
C PRO A 389 -8.29 -31.07 -17.40
N GLY A 390 -8.82 -29.90 -17.03
CA GLY A 390 -10.20 -29.50 -17.22
C GLY A 390 -10.38 -28.74 -18.54
N ASP A 391 -11.64 -28.54 -18.92
CA ASP A 391 -12.02 -27.76 -20.11
C ASP A 391 -11.79 -26.25 -19.87
N PHE A 392 -10.53 -25.81 -19.91
CA PHE A 392 -10.17 -24.40 -19.88
C PHE A 392 -10.17 -23.84 -21.29
N VAL A 393 -11.14 -22.96 -21.57
CA VAL A 393 -11.24 -22.25 -22.84
C VAL A 393 -10.98 -20.77 -22.58
N PHE A 394 -9.86 -20.28 -23.09
CA PHE A 394 -9.48 -18.87 -22.98
C PHE A 394 -10.18 -18.03 -24.06
N PRO A 395 -10.63 -16.81 -23.74
CA PRO A 395 -11.15 -15.89 -24.75
C PRO A 395 -10.09 -15.56 -25.82
N VAL A 396 -10.42 -15.73 -27.10
CA VAL A 396 -9.50 -15.48 -28.22
C VAL A 396 -9.02 -14.02 -28.33
N GLY A 397 -9.73 -13.10 -27.66
CA GLY A 397 -9.40 -11.68 -27.55
C GLY A 397 -8.35 -11.33 -26.50
N LEU A 398 -7.86 -12.30 -25.71
CA LEU A 398 -6.87 -12.05 -24.66
C LEU A 398 -5.58 -11.43 -25.22
N GLY A 399 -5.09 -10.39 -24.55
CA GLY A 399 -3.79 -9.77 -24.80
C GLY A 399 -2.72 -10.14 -23.78
N TYR A 400 -3.14 -10.48 -22.56
CA TYR A 400 -2.29 -10.93 -21.45
C TYR A 400 -2.85 -12.19 -20.81
N LEU A 401 -2.00 -13.21 -20.64
CA LEU A 401 -2.30 -14.42 -19.90
C LEU A 401 -1.16 -14.73 -18.91
N GLY A 402 -1.46 -14.64 -17.63
CA GLY A 402 -0.54 -15.02 -16.55
C GLY A 402 -0.93 -16.37 -15.97
N LEU A 403 -0.03 -17.33 -16.02
CA LEU A 403 -0.20 -18.71 -15.56
C LEU A 403 0.95 -19.14 -14.63
N SER A 404 1.58 -18.21 -13.92
CA SER A 404 2.70 -18.50 -13.04
C SER A 404 2.33 -19.48 -11.91
N SER A 405 3.28 -20.34 -11.53
CA SER A 405 3.21 -21.21 -10.34
C SER A 405 2.02 -22.19 -10.35
N ASN A 406 1.75 -22.83 -11.49
CA ASN A 406 0.53 -23.63 -11.68
C ASN A 406 0.76 -25.13 -11.90
N GLU A 407 2.01 -25.59 -11.83
CA GLU A 407 2.39 -26.96 -12.14
C GLU A 407 2.02 -27.38 -13.58
N ILE A 408 2.05 -26.44 -14.52
CA ILE A 408 1.76 -26.66 -15.93
C ILE A 408 2.86 -27.49 -16.59
N THR A 409 2.43 -28.47 -17.39
CA THR A 409 3.30 -29.33 -18.21
C THR A 409 3.05 -29.10 -19.70
N ASN A 410 3.94 -29.58 -20.56
CA ASN A 410 3.72 -29.52 -22.03
C ASN A 410 2.44 -30.25 -22.47
N ASP A 411 2.10 -31.37 -21.83
CA ASP A 411 0.89 -32.12 -22.19
C ASP A 411 -0.38 -31.38 -21.79
N TRP A 412 -0.31 -30.55 -20.75
CA TRP A 412 -1.40 -29.63 -20.40
C TRP A 412 -1.52 -28.51 -21.43
N LEU A 413 -0.41 -27.86 -21.84
CA LEU A 413 -0.42 -26.82 -22.88
C LEU A 413 -1.03 -27.30 -24.21
N LYS A 414 -0.76 -28.55 -24.62
CA LYS A 414 -1.33 -29.16 -25.85
C LYS A 414 -2.85 -29.25 -25.85
N GLN A 415 -3.48 -29.27 -24.68
CA GLN A 415 -4.93 -29.47 -24.55
C GLN A 415 -5.71 -28.15 -24.64
N LEU A 416 -5.02 -27.01 -24.62
CA LEU A 416 -5.64 -25.69 -24.55
C LEU A 416 -5.76 -25.02 -25.90
N ASN A 417 -6.64 -24.02 -25.94
CA ASN A 417 -6.84 -23.15 -27.10
C ASN A 417 -5.89 -21.94 -27.14
N ILE A 418 -4.70 -22.02 -26.52
CA ILE A 418 -3.75 -20.88 -26.50
C ILE A 418 -3.36 -20.47 -27.93
N LEU A 419 -3.25 -21.42 -28.86
CA LEU A 419 -2.96 -21.13 -30.27
C LEU A 419 -4.05 -20.30 -30.95
N ASP A 420 -5.30 -20.38 -30.49
CA ASP A 420 -6.42 -19.59 -31.01
C ASP A 420 -6.44 -18.15 -30.46
N CYS A 421 -5.66 -17.88 -29.40
CA CYS A 421 -5.52 -16.56 -28.79
C CYS A 421 -4.59 -15.66 -29.63
N THR A 422 -5.00 -15.34 -30.85
CA THR A 422 -4.20 -14.61 -31.85
C THR A 422 -3.88 -13.15 -31.48
N ASN A 423 -4.50 -12.62 -30.43
CA ASN A 423 -4.18 -11.30 -29.87
C ASN A 423 -3.22 -11.36 -28.68
N LEU A 424 -2.82 -12.56 -28.25
CA LEU A 424 -2.01 -12.76 -27.04
C LEU A 424 -0.60 -12.23 -27.28
N LYS A 425 -0.23 -11.18 -26.53
CA LYS A 425 1.08 -10.54 -26.61
C LYS A 425 2.00 -10.94 -25.47
N LEU A 426 1.41 -11.10 -24.28
CA LEU A 426 2.13 -11.35 -23.04
C LEU A 426 1.68 -12.69 -22.47
N LEU A 427 2.61 -13.65 -22.38
CA LEU A 427 2.38 -14.95 -21.75
C LEU A 427 3.42 -15.18 -20.65
N SER A 428 2.95 -15.31 -19.41
CA SER A 428 3.78 -15.75 -18.29
C SER A 428 3.45 -17.20 -17.93
N LEU A 429 4.48 -18.05 -17.96
CA LEU A 429 4.47 -19.45 -17.55
C LEU A 429 5.51 -19.69 -16.45
N GLU A 430 5.95 -18.66 -15.71
CA GLU A 430 6.98 -18.79 -14.67
C GLU A 430 6.63 -19.86 -13.63
N GLU A 431 7.66 -20.49 -13.05
CA GLU A 431 7.50 -21.45 -11.94
C GLU A 431 6.59 -22.65 -12.26
N ASN A 432 6.61 -23.13 -13.50
CA ASN A 432 5.87 -24.32 -13.92
C ASN A 432 6.78 -25.55 -14.11
N THR A 433 6.23 -26.71 -14.49
CA THR A 433 6.95 -27.98 -14.58
C THR A 433 7.11 -28.47 -16.02
N LEU A 434 7.53 -27.57 -16.90
CA LEU A 434 7.60 -27.83 -18.34
C LEU A 434 8.66 -28.90 -18.69
N ASN A 435 9.84 -28.89 -18.04
CA ASN A 435 10.99 -29.80 -18.27
C ASN A 435 11.64 -29.79 -19.68
N GLY A 436 10.90 -29.31 -20.66
CA GLY A 436 11.29 -28.92 -22.02
C GLY A 436 10.24 -27.96 -22.54
N LEU A 437 10.44 -27.32 -23.68
CA LEU A 437 9.38 -26.49 -24.30
C LEU A 437 9.35 -26.75 -25.81
N ASP A 438 8.14 -26.97 -26.31
CA ASP A 438 7.87 -26.95 -27.74
C ASP A 438 7.29 -25.57 -28.11
N PRO A 439 8.07 -24.67 -28.76
CA PRO A 439 7.56 -23.37 -29.17
C PRO A 439 6.39 -23.48 -30.15
N ASP A 440 6.18 -24.64 -30.80
CA ASP A 440 5.04 -24.82 -31.69
C ASP A 440 3.69 -24.82 -30.97
N LEU A 441 3.68 -25.02 -29.65
CA LEU A 441 2.50 -24.93 -28.79
C LEU A 441 2.11 -23.50 -28.41
N LEU A 442 2.91 -22.49 -28.78
CA LEU A 442 2.69 -21.10 -28.41
C LEU A 442 2.25 -20.25 -29.62
N PRO A 443 1.42 -19.21 -29.40
CA PRO A 443 0.86 -18.37 -30.46
C PRO A 443 1.92 -17.42 -31.00
N THR A 444 1.93 -17.19 -32.32
CA THR A 444 2.94 -16.35 -32.98
C THR A 444 2.79 -14.85 -32.71
N SER A 445 1.69 -14.44 -32.05
CA SER A 445 1.41 -13.05 -31.68
C SER A 445 2.23 -12.54 -30.50
N LEU A 446 2.94 -13.42 -29.78
CA LEU A 446 3.68 -13.08 -28.57
C LEU A 446 4.77 -12.04 -28.84
N THR A 447 4.78 -11.00 -28.02
CA THR A 447 5.86 -10.02 -27.89
C THR A 447 6.71 -10.30 -26.66
N ASN A 448 6.11 -10.87 -25.61
CA ASN A 448 6.84 -11.24 -24.40
C ASN A 448 6.43 -12.64 -23.94
N LEU A 449 7.44 -13.47 -23.68
CA LEU A 449 7.28 -14.80 -23.12
C LEU A 449 8.16 -14.92 -21.87
N SER A 450 7.54 -15.26 -20.74
CA SER A 450 8.26 -15.61 -19.52
C SER A 450 8.12 -17.09 -19.18
N ILE A 451 9.25 -17.77 -19.07
CA ILE A 451 9.38 -19.21 -18.81
C ILE A 451 10.50 -19.47 -17.78
N SER A 452 10.75 -18.51 -16.90
CA SER A 452 11.71 -18.65 -15.81
C SER A 452 11.26 -19.71 -14.80
N TRP A 453 12.21 -20.37 -14.14
CA TRP A 453 11.93 -21.39 -13.10
C TRP A 453 11.07 -22.58 -13.60
N CYS A 454 11.12 -22.91 -14.90
CA CYS A 454 10.29 -23.95 -15.50
C CYS A 454 10.93 -25.35 -15.56
N GLY A 455 12.17 -25.47 -15.07
CA GLY A 455 12.97 -26.70 -15.15
C GLY A 455 13.33 -27.13 -16.58
N ILE A 456 13.27 -26.23 -17.56
CA ILE A 456 13.48 -26.53 -18.99
C ILE A 456 14.91 -27.02 -19.21
N THR A 457 15.05 -28.18 -19.86
CA THR A 457 16.35 -28.77 -20.23
C THR A 457 16.67 -28.67 -21.72
N SER A 458 15.64 -28.50 -22.56
CA SER A 458 15.78 -28.44 -24.02
C SER A 458 14.54 -27.83 -24.70
N PHE A 459 14.71 -27.41 -25.95
CA PHE A 459 13.63 -27.03 -26.85
C PHE A 459 13.52 -28.06 -27.99
N SER A 460 12.31 -28.50 -28.34
CA SER A 460 12.07 -29.43 -29.46
C SER A 460 11.95 -28.73 -30.82
N GLY A 461 11.82 -27.41 -30.82
CA GLY A 461 11.70 -26.57 -32.01
C GLY A 461 12.60 -25.33 -31.95
N ASN A 462 12.25 -24.30 -32.69
CA ASN A 462 12.95 -23.01 -32.68
C ASN A 462 11.95 -21.85 -32.60
N PHE A 463 12.46 -20.66 -32.30
CA PHE A 463 11.66 -19.44 -32.17
C PHE A 463 11.52 -18.63 -33.47
N ALA A 464 11.87 -19.18 -34.63
CA ALA A 464 11.90 -18.42 -35.89
C ALA A 464 10.52 -17.92 -36.35
N LYS A 465 9.44 -18.57 -35.89
CA LYS A 465 8.06 -18.17 -36.21
C LYS A 465 7.54 -16.95 -35.43
N PHE A 466 8.26 -16.51 -34.40
CA PHE A 466 7.86 -15.38 -33.56
C PHE A 466 8.57 -14.10 -34.03
N ASP A 467 8.11 -13.56 -35.16
CA ASP A 467 8.66 -12.34 -35.78
C ASP A 467 8.49 -11.08 -34.93
N LYS A 468 7.60 -11.13 -33.94
CA LYS A 468 7.28 -10.03 -33.00
C LYS A 468 7.82 -10.24 -31.59
N LEU A 469 8.52 -11.34 -31.31
CA LEU A 469 9.02 -11.61 -29.96
C LEU A 469 10.15 -10.63 -29.63
N GLU A 470 9.90 -9.79 -28.63
CA GLU A 470 10.82 -8.75 -28.16
C GLU A 470 11.53 -9.18 -26.87
N ILE A 471 10.81 -9.85 -25.97
CA ILE A 471 11.30 -10.22 -24.64
C ILE A 471 11.10 -11.71 -24.39
N LEU A 472 12.20 -12.41 -24.07
CA LEU A 472 12.19 -13.80 -23.65
C LEU A 472 12.94 -13.93 -22.32
N THR A 473 12.21 -14.14 -21.22
CA THR A 473 12.77 -14.38 -19.90
C THR A 473 12.74 -15.86 -19.59
N MET A 474 13.90 -16.42 -19.23
CA MET A 474 14.10 -17.86 -19.07
C MET A 474 15.17 -18.19 -18.02
N CYS A 475 15.34 -17.32 -17.03
CA CYS A 475 16.29 -17.55 -15.94
C CYS A 475 15.91 -18.79 -15.12
N ASP A 476 16.89 -19.35 -14.42
CA ASP A 476 16.68 -20.46 -13.48
C ASP A 476 16.04 -21.73 -14.12
N ASN A 477 16.47 -22.01 -15.35
CA ASN A 477 16.23 -23.25 -16.06
C ASN A 477 17.47 -24.16 -16.08
N LYS A 478 17.33 -25.38 -16.61
CA LYS A 478 18.38 -26.42 -16.63
C LYS A 478 18.99 -26.61 -18.03
N LEU A 479 19.28 -25.50 -18.71
CA LEU A 479 19.73 -25.47 -20.11
C LEU A 479 21.23 -25.72 -20.32
N THR A 480 21.98 -26.08 -19.27
CA THR A 480 23.42 -26.33 -19.34
C THR A 480 23.76 -27.35 -20.44
N GLY A 481 24.68 -26.97 -21.34
CA GLY A 481 25.12 -27.80 -22.46
C GLY A 481 24.11 -27.98 -23.60
N PHE A 482 22.93 -27.35 -23.55
CA PHE A 482 21.98 -27.38 -24.67
C PHE A 482 22.52 -26.58 -25.86
N PHE A 483 22.93 -25.34 -25.64
CA PHE A 483 23.43 -24.46 -26.71
C PHE A 483 24.78 -24.93 -27.28
N GLU A 484 25.68 -25.44 -26.43
CA GLU A 484 26.97 -26.02 -26.84
C GLU A 484 26.80 -27.19 -27.82
N LYS A 485 25.76 -28.02 -27.63
CA LYS A 485 25.45 -29.15 -28.53
C LYS A 485 24.86 -28.70 -29.87
N GLN A 486 24.30 -27.49 -29.95
CA GLN A 486 23.71 -26.94 -31.17
C GLN A 486 24.76 -26.23 -32.04
N GLU A 487 25.76 -25.57 -31.44
CA GLU A 487 26.89 -24.98 -32.17
C GLU A 487 27.69 -26.01 -32.97
N GLY A 488 27.77 -27.26 -32.48
CA GLY A 488 28.37 -28.37 -33.22
C GLY A 488 27.55 -28.87 -34.42
N ARG A 489 26.33 -28.35 -34.64
CA ARG A 489 25.40 -28.85 -35.67
C ARG A 489 24.96 -27.79 -36.69
N ASN A 490 24.94 -26.49 -36.38
CA ASN A 490 24.48 -25.46 -37.33
C ASN A 490 25.32 -24.17 -37.23
N ASN A 491 25.86 -23.74 -38.38
CA ASN A 491 26.74 -22.59 -38.55
C ASN A 491 25.98 -21.25 -38.73
N HIS A 492 24.82 -21.10 -38.10
CA HIS A 492 24.00 -19.88 -38.18
C HIS A 492 23.67 -19.38 -36.77
N SER A 493 24.30 -18.25 -36.44
CA SER A 493 24.26 -17.53 -35.18
C SER A 493 22.85 -17.00 -34.86
N LEU A 494 22.28 -17.46 -33.75
CA LEU A 494 21.16 -16.83 -33.07
C LEU A 494 21.72 -15.72 -32.17
N GLU A 495 21.70 -14.47 -32.63
CA GLU A 495 21.75 -13.31 -31.73
C GLU A 495 20.35 -13.12 -31.14
N MET A 496 20.07 -13.77 -30.01
CA MET A 496 19.01 -13.34 -29.11
C MET A 496 19.67 -12.59 -27.94
N VAL A 497 19.21 -11.37 -27.67
CA VAL A 497 19.62 -10.62 -26.48
C VAL A 497 18.96 -11.32 -25.29
N PHE A 498 19.71 -12.19 -24.63
CA PHE A 498 19.31 -12.77 -23.36
C PHE A 498 19.61 -11.76 -22.25
N GLU A 499 18.59 -11.09 -21.71
CA GLU A 499 18.70 -10.50 -20.38
C GLU A 499 18.59 -11.62 -19.35
N CYS A 500 19.71 -12.28 -19.10
CA CYS A 500 19.86 -13.19 -17.98
C CYS A 500 20.46 -12.39 -16.83
N SER A 501 19.62 -11.91 -15.91
CA SER A 501 20.10 -11.42 -14.62
C SER A 501 20.60 -12.63 -13.83
N MET A 502 21.89 -12.93 -13.95
CA MET A 502 22.53 -13.95 -13.12
C MET A 502 22.64 -13.42 -11.69
N SER A 503 21.75 -13.82 -10.79
CA SER A 503 22.05 -13.78 -9.36
C SER A 503 22.95 -14.96 -9.03
N TRP A 504 24.24 -14.69 -8.84
CA TRP A 504 25.16 -15.63 -8.24
C TRP A 504 24.88 -15.70 -6.74
N ASP A 505 24.17 -16.73 -6.28
CA ASP A 505 24.27 -17.14 -4.88
C ASP A 505 25.35 -18.20 -4.74
N ALA A 506 26.53 -17.72 -4.31
CA ALA A 506 27.60 -18.56 -3.80
C ALA A 506 27.56 -18.51 -2.27
N SER A 507 26.86 -19.46 -1.64
CA SER A 507 27.17 -19.99 -0.30
C SER A 507 26.31 -21.20 0.01
#